data_AF-A0A328AGG7-F1
#
_entry.id   AF-A0A328AGG7-F1
#
_cell.length_a   1.000
_cell.length_b   1.000
_cell.length_c   1.000
_cell.angle_alpha   90.00
_cell.angle_beta   90.00
_cell.angle_gamma   90.00
#
_symmetry.space_group_name_H-M   'P 1'
#
loop_
_entity.id
_entity.type
_entity.pdbx_description
1 polymer ?
#
loop_
_entity_poly.entity_id
_entity_poly.type
_entity_poly.pdbx_seq_one_letter_code
_entity_poly.pdbx_strand_id
1 'polypeptide(L)'
;MTLDPRLTPLRDGIASRTLEGVVAAEVYLDPKPLACVVPAAGIHRAPDAGSEQMDQLLFGELFDKLEEEANGWVWGQARRDGYVGFVPAAALGPVGPAPTHRISALRTYAFEGPSIKSRALGCYSMNSLVSVEATEGRLARVAGAGWMTLEHLTPIGAFAADPAGIAERFLGAPYLWGGRESIGLDCSGLVQAALFACGRACPRDTDQQAAMGSEIGRQAFGRGDLVFWKGHVAMGLDEDRIVHANGHHMMTFVEPLDEAITRIAAQGYGEPTGFRRP
;
A
#
# COMPACT_ATOMS: atom_id res chain seq x y z
N MET A 1 -15.80 21.62 7.57
CA MET A 1 -15.08 20.34 7.43
C MET A 1 -14.01 20.57 6.37
N THR A 2 -12.73 20.48 6.72
CA THR A 2 -11.66 20.60 5.71
C THR A 2 -11.62 19.27 4.97
N LEU A 3 -11.90 19.28 3.67
CA LEU A 3 -11.84 18.09 2.83
C LEU A 3 -10.37 17.77 2.53
N ASP A 4 -9.94 16.55 2.83
CA ASP A 4 -8.61 16.08 2.45
C ASP A 4 -8.63 15.66 0.98
N PRO A 5 -7.90 16.33 0.07
CA PRO A 5 -7.91 16.01 -1.35
C PRO A 5 -7.35 14.61 -1.65
N ARG A 6 -6.59 14.02 -0.73
CA ARG A 6 -6.08 12.65 -0.87
C ARG A 6 -7.16 11.58 -0.68
N LEU A 7 -8.27 11.92 -0.01
CA LEU A 7 -9.36 10.98 0.28
C LEU A 7 -10.70 11.43 -0.32
N THR A 8 -10.76 12.65 -0.85
CA THR A 8 -11.96 13.26 -1.40
C THR A 8 -11.79 13.39 -2.90
N PRO A 9 -12.47 12.57 -3.73
CA PRO A 9 -12.39 12.64 -5.18
C PRO A 9 -13.16 13.87 -5.70
N LEU A 10 -12.54 15.04 -5.52
CA LEU A 10 -13.00 16.36 -5.92
C LEU A 10 -11.81 17.14 -6.51
N ARG A 11 -11.94 17.62 -7.75
CA ARG A 11 -10.92 18.41 -8.43
C ARG A 11 -11.58 19.30 -9.48
N ASP A 12 -11.20 20.58 -9.55
CA ASP A 12 -11.62 21.51 -10.63
C ASP A 12 -13.12 21.54 -10.93
N GLY A 13 -13.96 21.53 -9.88
CA GLY A 13 -15.43 21.51 -10.03
C GLY A 13 -16.04 20.16 -10.38
N ILE A 14 -15.22 19.12 -10.57
CA ILE A 14 -15.64 17.74 -10.80
C ILE A 14 -15.55 16.95 -9.50
N ALA A 15 -16.60 16.21 -9.16
CA ALA A 15 -16.61 15.27 -8.05
C ALA A 15 -17.05 13.88 -8.48
N SER A 16 -16.68 12.86 -7.71
CA SER A 16 -17.36 11.57 -7.76
C SER A 16 -18.85 11.74 -7.42
N ARG A 17 -19.73 11.04 -8.13
CA ARG A 17 -21.18 10.99 -7.81
C ARG A 17 -21.46 10.50 -6.39
N THR A 18 -20.53 9.77 -5.76
CA THR A 18 -20.64 9.37 -4.35
C THR A 18 -20.64 10.56 -3.36
N LEU A 19 -20.22 11.76 -3.81
CA LEU A 19 -20.22 12.99 -3.02
C LEU A 19 -21.44 13.89 -3.30
N GLU A 20 -22.36 13.46 -4.16
CA GLU A 20 -23.58 14.22 -4.49
C GLU A 20 -24.42 14.46 -3.23
N GLY A 21 -24.75 15.73 -2.96
CA GLY A 21 -25.44 16.14 -1.73
C GLY A 21 -24.56 16.26 -0.48
N VAL A 22 -23.28 15.88 -0.56
CA VAL A 22 -22.30 16.02 0.54
C VAL A 22 -21.34 17.19 0.30
N VAL A 23 -20.84 17.31 -0.92
CA VAL A 23 -19.89 18.36 -1.33
C VAL A 23 -20.38 19.04 -2.59
N ALA A 24 -20.32 20.37 -2.67
CA ALA A 24 -20.70 21.10 -3.87
C ALA A 24 -19.68 20.90 -5.01
N ALA A 25 -20.18 20.56 -6.20
CA ALA A 25 -19.41 20.43 -7.43
C ALA A 25 -20.27 20.88 -8.63
N GLU A 26 -19.62 21.28 -9.72
CA GLU A 26 -20.28 21.64 -10.97
C GLU A 26 -20.78 20.39 -11.71
N VAL A 27 -20.00 19.31 -11.66
CA VAL A 27 -20.29 18.03 -12.32
C VAL A 27 -20.01 16.87 -11.37
N TYR A 28 -20.91 15.89 -11.37
CA TYR A 28 -20.74 14.62 -10.67
C TYR A 28 -20.60 13.48 -11.68
N LEU A 29 -19.48 12.76 -11.62
CA LEU A 29 -19.18 11.65 -12.52
C LEU A 29 -19.39 10.29 -11.85
N ASP A 30 -19.98 9.34 -12.59
CA ASP A 30 -20.08 7.95 -12.16
C ASP A 30 -18.70 7.27 -12.18
N PRO A 31 -18.20 6.76 -11.04
CA PRO A 31 -16.91 6.09 -11.03
C PRO A 31 -16.96 4.78 -11.84
N LYS A 32 -15.95 4.58 -12.69
CA LYS A 32 -15.80 3.39 -13.53
C LYS A 32 -14.66 2.53 -13.00
N PRO A 33 -14.92 1.30 -12.52
CA PRO A 33 -13.85 0.48 -11.98
C PRO A 33 -12.92 -0.04 -13.08
N LEU A 34 -11.63 0.10 -12.84
CA LEU A 34 -10.54 -0.54 -13.57
C LEU A 34 -9.68 -1.33 -12.58
N ALA A 35 -8.94 -2.32 -13.07
CA ALA A 35 -7.99 -3.09 -12.27
C ALA A 35 -6.56 -2.74 -12.63
N CYS A 36 -5.65 -2.73 -11.65
CA CYS A 36 -4.21 -2.69 -11.89
C CYS A 36 -3.77 -4.01 -12.53
N VAL A 37 -3.29 -3.96 -13.78
CA VAL A 37 -2.89 -5.14 -14.57
C VAL A 37 -1.37 -5.34 -14.64
N VAL A 38 -0.62 -4.44 -14.01
CA VAL A 38 0.85 -4.53 -13.84
C VAL A 38 1.17 -4.89 -12.38
N PRO A 39 2.39 -5.36 -12.07
CA PRO A 39 2.74 -5.74 -10.70
C PRO A 39 2.53 -4.64 -9.65
N ALA A 40 2.91 -3.40 -10.00
CA ALA A 40 2.66 -2.19 -9.23
C ALA A 40 2.58 -0.98 -10.16
N ALA A 41 1.79 0.03 -9.80
CA ALA A 41 1.65 1.29 -10.52
C ALA A 41 1.59 2.46 -9.53
N GLY A 42 2.39 3.50 -9.75
CA GLY A 42 2.36 4.71 -8.93
C GLY A 42 1.03 5.46 -9.04
N ILE A 43 0.55 5.98 -7.91
CA ILE A 43 -0.47 7.02 -7.83
C ILE A 43 0.26 8.33 -7.59
N HIS A 44 0.09 9.27 -8.52
CA HIS A 44 0.83 10.51 -8.58
C HIS A 44 -0.02 11.73 -8.24
N ARG A 45 0.64 12.80 -7.79
CA ARG A 45 0.00 14.08 -7.45
C ARG A 45 -0.60 14.79 -8.66
N ALA A 46 0.03 14.66 -9.82
CA ALA A 46 -0.38 15.30 -11.07
C ALA A 46 -0.31 14.28 -12.23
N PRO A 47 -0.93 14.55 -13.40
CA PRO A 47 -0.87 13.66 -14.56
C PRO A 47 0.47 13.80 -15.30
N ASP A 48 1.56 13.60 -14.57
CA ASP A 48 2.92 13.79 -15.03
C ASP A 48 3.86 12.80 -14.33
N ALA A 49 4.73 12.14 -15.11
CA ALA A 49 5.62 11.10 -14.61
C ALA A 49 6.72 11.63 -13.68
N GLY A 50 7.06 12.91 -13.77
CA GLY A 50 7.98 13.60 -12.86
C GLY A 50 7.29 14.18 -11.62
N SER A 51 5.97 14.10 -11.53
CA SER A 51 5.25 14.51 -10.32
C SER A 51 5.43 13.50 -9.19
N GLU A 52 5.30 14.00 -7.96
CA GLU A 52 5.44 13.20 -6.75
C GLU A 52 4.53 11.96 -6.78
N GLN A 53 5.15 10.78 -6.61
CA GLN A 53 4.42 9.55 -6.29
C GLN A 53 3.99 9.62 -4.82
N MET A 54 2.68 9.52 -4.59
CA MET A 54 2.09 9.58 -3.26
C MET A 54 1.76 8.17 -2.75
N ASP A 55 1.43 7.26 -3.65
CA ASP A 55 1.01 5.90 -3.33
C ASP A 55 1.30 4.91 -4.49
N GLN A 56 0.96 3.63 -4.34
CA GLN A 56 0.97 2.61 -5.39
C GLN A 56 -0.30 1.76 -5.37
N LEU A 57 -0.82 1.43 -6.54
CA LEU A 57 -1.71 0.28 -6.75
C LEU A 57 -0.86 -0.99 -6.93
N LEU A 58 -1.25 -2.07 -6.27
CA LEU A 58 -0.69 -3.40 -6.52
C LEU A 58 -1.56 -4.19 -7.52
N PHE A 59 -0.98 -5.20 -8.18
CA PHE A 59 -1.72 -6.05 -9.11
C PHE A 59 -3.06 -6.55 -8.53
N GLY A 60 -4.12 -6.43 -9.33
CA GLY A 60 -5.48 -6.83 -9.00
C GLY A 60 -6.23 -5.87 -8.06
N GLU A 61 -5.60 -4.82 -7.54
CA GLU A 61 -6.31 -3.76 -6.85
C GLU A 61 -7.14 -2.93 -7.84
N LEU A 62 -8.26 -2.40 -7.35
CA LEU A 62 -9.22 -1.66 -8.15
C LEU A 62 -9.01 -0.15 -8.00
N PHE A 63 -9.17 0.54 -9.12
CA PHE A 63 -9.13 1.99 -9.22
C PHE A 63 -10.41 2.49 -9.89
N ASP A 64 -11.15 3.34 -9.19
CA ASP A 64 -12.36 3.97 -9.67
C ASP A 64 -12.00 5.21 -10.50
N LYS A 65 -11.96 5.03 -11.82
CA LYS A 65 -11.73 6.09 -12.79
C LYS A 65 -12.89 7.09 -12.77
N LEU A 66 -12.56 8.38 -12.72
CA LEU A 66 -13.49 9.47 -12.91
C LEU A 66 -13.23 10.17 -14.25
N GLU A 67 -11.97 10.48 -14.53
CA GLU A 67 -11.56 11.19 -15.74
C GLU A 67 -10.29 10.56 -16.33
N GLU A 68 -10.09 10.73 -17.64
CA GLU A 68 -8.84 10.40 -18.31
C GLU A 68 -8.36 11.61 -19.10
N GLU A 69 -7.12 12.00 -18.83
CA GLU A 69 -6.42 13.11 -19.44
C GLU A 69 -5.95 12.74 -20.84
N ALA A 70 -5.88 13.72 -21.74
CA ALA A 70 -5.45 13.50 -23.12
C ALA A 70 -4.01 12.94 -23.24
N ASN A 71 -3.19 13.08 -22.19
CA ASN A 71 -1.83 12.58 -22.12
C ASN A 71 -1.71 11.15 -21.55
N GLY A 72 -2.83 10.44 -21.38
CA GLY A 72 -2.84 9.02 -20.98
C GLY A 72 -2.75 8.77 -19.47
N TRP A 73 -3.15 9.75 -18.65
CA TRP A 73 -3.29 9.59 -17.20
C TRP A 73 -4.76 9.50 -16.80
N VAL A 74 -5.05 8.68 -15.80
CA VAL A 74 -6.39 8.49 -15.26
C VAL A 74 -6.45 9.10 -13.87
N TRP A 75 -7.36 10.04 -13.68
CA TRP A 75 -7.68 10.58 -12.36
C TRP A 75 -8.85 9.80 -11.75
N GLY A 76 -8.72 9.47 -10.47
CA GLY A 76 -9.69 8.64 -9.78
C GLY A 76 -9.27 8.29 -8.36
N GLN A 77 -9.84 7.21 -7.84
CA GLN A 77 -9.66 6.79 -6.45
C GLN A 77 -9.34 5.31 -6.34
N ALA A 78 -8.29 4.97 -5.58
CA ALA A 78 -7.97 3.59 -5.21
C ALA A 78 -9.04 3.05 -4.25
N ARG A 79 -9.61 1.88 -4.56
CA ARG A 79 -10.64 1.27 -3.69
C ARG A 79 -10.10 0.70 -2.40
N ARG A 80 -8.80 0.38 -2.35
CA ARG A 80 -8.20 -0.36 -1.24
C ARG A 80 -8.14 0.48 0.04
N ASP A 81 -7.76 1.74 -0.09
CA ASP A 81 -7.52 2.70 1.00
C ASP A 81 -8.18 4.06 0.77
N GLY A 82 -8.85 4.26 -0.37
CA GLY A 82 -9.54 5.50 -0.72
C GLY A 82 -8.61 6.57 -1.28
N TYR A 83 -7.36 6.25 -1.63
CA TYR A 83 -6.40 7.27 -2.06
C TYR A 83 -6.73 7.84 -3.45
N VAL A 84 -6.74 9.16 -3.56
CA VAL A 84 -7.07 9.90 -4.78
C VAL A 84 -5.78 10.37 -5.46
N GLY A 85 -5.73 10.24 -6.78
CA GLY A 85 -4.59 10.75 -7.56
C GLY A 85 -4.66 10.32 -9.01
N PHE A 86 -3.49 10.31 -9.65
CA PHE A 86 -3.33 10.02 -11.06
C PHE A 86 -2.54 8.73 -11.29
N VAL A 87 -3.04 7.86 -12.16
CA VAL A 87 -2.39 6.60 -12.53
C VAL A 87 -2.22 6.54 -14.05
N PRO A 88 -1.10 6.04 -14.60
CA PRO A 88 -0.98 5.84 -16.05
C PRO A 88 -2.07 4.90 -16.58
N ALA A 89 -2.78 5.30 -17.63
CA ALA A 89 -3.87 4.50 -18.21
C ALA A 89 -3.39 3.10 -18.65
N ALA A 90 -2.13 3.00 -19.11
CA ALA A 90 -1.52 1.75 -19.54
C ALA A 90 -1.31 0.73 -18.40
N ALA A 91 -1.35 1.16 -17.13
CA ALA A 91 -1.29 0.28 -15.97
C ALA A 91 -2.65 -0.31 -15.58
N LEU A 92 -3.74 0.23 -16.16
CA LEU A 92 -5.11 -0.11 -15.83
C LEU A 92 -5.77 -0.90 -16.96
N GLY A 93 -6.61 -1.85 -16.60
CA GLY A 93 -7.37 -2.67 -17.55
C GLY A 93 -8.77 -3.01 -17.04
N PRO A 94 -9.54 -3.78 -17.83
CA PRO A 94 -10.84 -4.28 -17.41
C PRO A 94 -10.77 -5.05 -16.10
N VAL A 95 -11.81 -4.94 -15.27
CA VAL A 95 -11.92 -5.72 -14.05
C VAL A 95 -12.02 -7.21 -14.40
N GLY A 96 -11.07 -7.99 -13.90
CA GLY A 96 -11.04 -9.44 -14.04
C GLY A 96 -11.99 -10.16 -13.07
N PRO A 97 -11.86 -11.50 -12.95
CA PRO A 97 -12.59 -12.27 -11.95
C PRO A 97 -12.31 -11.79 -10.52
N ALA A 98 -13.27 -12.00 -9.62
CA ALA A 98 -13.11 -11.65 -8.20
C ALA A 98 -11.89 -12.37 -7.59
N PRO A 99 -11.06 -11.69 -6.78
CA PRO A 99 -9.90 -12.31 -6.16
C PRO A 99 -10.29 -13.49 -5.27
N THR A 100 -9.62 -14.63 -5.47
CA THR A 100 -9.77 -15.82 -4.62
C THR A 100 -8.65 -15.93 -3.60
N HIS A 101 -7.49 -15.34 -3.90
CA HIS A 101 -6.31 -15.34 -3.04
C HIS A 101 -5.65 -13.96 -3.00
N ARG A 102 -4.77 -13.79 -2.01
CA ARG A 102 -3.76 -12.74 -1.97
C ARG A 102 -2.37 -13.37 -2.02
N ILE A 103 -1.39 -12.62 -2.51
CA ILE A 103 0.02 -13.02 -2.37
C ILE A 103 0.44 -12.82 -0.90
N SER A 104 0.89 -13.89 -0.25
CA SER A 104 1.31 -13.91 1.15
C SER A 104 2.83 -14.05 1.31
N ALA A 105 3.52 -14.58 0.30
CA ALA A 105 4.97 -14.43 0.17
C ALA A 105 5.34 -12.95 0.08
N LEU A 106 6.57 -12.60 0.48
CA LEU A 106 7.06 -11.22 0.35
C LEU A 106 7.02 -10.78 -1.11
N ARG A 107 7.46 -11.68 -2.01
CA ARG A 107 7.37 -11.54 -3.46
C ARG A 107 7.32 -12.90 -4.13
N THR A 108 6.76 -12.96 -5.33
CA THR A 108 6.71 -14.17 -6.16
C THR A 108 6.85 -13.81 -7.64
N TYR A 109 7.32 -14.76 -8.45
CA TYR A 109 7.27 -14.64 -9.90
C TYR A 109 5.99 -15.25 -10.45
N ALA A 110 5.50 -14.69 -11.56
CA ALA A 110 4.61 -15.40 -12.46
C ALA A 110 5.40 -15.96 -13.64
N PHE A 111 5.01 -17.14 -14.11
CA PHE A 111 5.66 -17.89 -15.18
C PHE A 111 4.70 -18.10 -16.35
N GLU A 112 5.22 -18.20 -17.57
CA GLU A 112 4.43 -18.39 -18.78
C GLU A 112 3.71 -19.75 -18.82
N GLY A 113 4.35 -20.81 -18.31
CA GLY A 113 3.78 -22.15 -18.24
C GLY A 113 3.78 -22.73 -16.82
N PRO A 114 3.20 -23.92 -16.63
CA PRO A 114 3.17 -24.64 -15.35
C PRO A 114 4.54 -25.25 -15.00
N SER A 115 5.60 -24.44 -15.09
CA SER A 115 6.96 -24.83 -14.73
C SER A 115 7.76 -23.61 -14.31
N ILE A 116 8.46 -23.72 -13.18
CA ILE A 116 9.42 -22.71 -12.71
C ILE A 116 10.61 -22.53 -13.67
N LYS A 117 10.78 -23.42 -14.64
CA LYS A 117 11.79 -23.32 -15.70
C LYS A 117 11.28 -22.58 -16.94
N SER A 118 9.99 -22.26 -17.00
CA SER A 118 9.43 -21.45 -18.08
C SER A 118 9.76 -19.97 -17.87
N ARG A 119 9.54 -19.15 -18.90
CA ARG A 119 9.86 -17.72 -18.87
C ARG A 119 9.14 -17.02 -17.72
N ALA A 120 9.88 -16.28 -16.91
CA ALA A 120 9.30 -15.38 -15.91
C ALA A 120 8.66 -14.16 -16.61
N LEU A 121 7.44 -13.83 -16.20
CA LEU A 121 6.64 -12.73 -16.77
C LEU A 121 6.70 -11.46 -15.92
N GLY A 122 6.91 -11.59 -14.61
CA GLY A 122 6.98 -10.45 -13.70
C GLY A 122 7.16 -10.89 -12.25
N CYS A 123 7.57 -9.95 -11.40
CA CYS A 123 7.69 -10.11 -9.95
C CYS A 123 6.54 -9.37 -9.29
N TYR A 124 5.76 -10.06 -8.46
CA TYR A 124 4.56 -9.56 -7.81
C TYR A 124 4.77 -9.54 -6.30
N SER A 125 4.19 -8.55 -5.63
CA SER A 125 4.45 -8.27 -4.22
C SER A 125 3.38 -8.84 -3.29
N MET A 126 3.72 -9.01 -2.02
CA MET A 126 2.76 -9.28 -0.96
C MET A 126 1.55 -8.34 -1.06
N ASN A 127 0.36 -8.84 -0.71
CA ASN A 127 -0.93 -8.14 -0.72
C ASN A 127 -1.54 -7.87 -2.10
N SER A 128 -0.85 -8.15 -3.22
CA SER A 128 -1.51 -8.24 -4.53
C SER A 128 -2.69 -9.22 -4.48
N LEU A 129 -3.76 -8.86 -5.17
CA LEU A 129 -5.01 -9.62 -5.21
C LEU A 129 -5.06 -10.45 -6.49
N VAL A 130 -5.32 -11.75 -6.37
CA VAL A 130 -5.22 -12.67 -7.50
C VAL A 130 -6.41 -13.63 -7.56
N SER A 131 -6.82 -13.99 -8.76
CA SER A 131 -7.82 -15.04 -8.99
C SER A 131 -7.13 -16.29 -9.53
N VAL A 132 -7.07 -17.33 -8.71
CA VAL A 132 -6.59 -18.66 -9.10
C VAL A 132 -7.67 -19.38 -9.92
N GLU A 133 -7.33 -19.77 -11.15
CA GLU A 133 -8.22 -20.43 -12.12
C GLU A 133 -8.04 -21.96 -12.12
N ALA A 134 -6.80 -22.41 -11.91
CA ALA A 134 -6.44 -23.82 -11.93
C ALA A 134 -5.14 -24.05 -11.13
N THR A 135 -4.88 -25.29 -10.77
CA THR A 135 -3.63 -25.70 -10.10
C THR A 135 -3.02 -26.90 -10.82
N GLU A 136 -1.71 -26.88 -11.02
CA GLU A 136 -0.93 -27.99 -11.57
C GLU A 136 0.31 -28.21 -10.70
N GLY A 137 0.33 -29.32 -9.97
CA GLY A 137 1.36 -29.60 -8.97
C GLY A 137 1.44 -28.48 -7.93
N ARG A 138 2.57 -27.77 -7.90
CA ARG A 138 2.85 -26.66 -6.95
C ARG A 138 2.60 -25.27 -7.54
N LEU A 139 2.03 -25.18 -8.74
CA LEU A 139 1.78 -23.92 -9.42
C LEU A 139 0.28 -23.68 -9.57
N ALA A 140 -0.13 -22.43 -9.43
CA ALA A 140 -1.48 -21.93 -9.61
C ALA A 140 -1.52 -21.01 -10.83
N ARG A 141 -2.44 -21.27 -11.76
CA ARG A 141 -2.73 -20.35 -12.86
C ARG A 141 -3.54 -19.18 -12.33
N VAL A 142 -2.99 -17.97 -12.47
CA VAL A 142 -3.59 -16.71 -12.03
C VAL A 142 -4.08 -15.94 -13.25
N ALA A 143 -5.36 -15.56 -13.21
CA ALA A 143 -6.00 -14.75 -14.25
C ALA A 143 -5.20 -13.46 -14.49
N GLY A 144 -4.81 -13.23 -15.75
CA GLY A 144 -4.09 -12.02 -16.17
C GLY A 144 -2.60 -11.93 -15.80
N ALA A 145 -2.02 -12.89 -15.06
CA ALA A 145 -0.61 -12.83 -14.63
C ALA A 145 0.25 -14.03 -15.07
N GLY A 146 -0.33 -15.22 -15.23
CA GLY A 146 0.40 -16.46 -15.54
C GLY A 146 0.41 -17.45 -14.36
N TRP A 147 1.43 -18.28 -14.26
CA TRP A 147 1.54 -19.32 -13.22
C TRP A 147 2.38 -18.85 -12.04
N MET A 148 1.84 -18.91 -10.82
CA MET A 148 2.57 -18.55 -9.59
C MET A 148 2.75 -19.78 -8.69
N THR A 149 3.74 -19.77 -7.80
CA THR A 149 3.88 -20.80 -6.76
C THR A 149 2.70 -20.77 -5.81
N LEU A 150 1.98 -21.89 -5.68
CA LEU A 150 0.74 -21.98 -4.90
C LEU A 150 0.98 -21.66 -3.42
N GLU A 151 2.11 -22.08 -2.84
CA GLU A 151 2.46 -21.81 -1.44
C GLU A 151 2.76 -20.33 -1.15
N HIS A 152 2.92 -19.51 -2.18
CA HIS A 152 3.06 -18.06 -2.03
C HIS A 152 1.70 -17.35 -1.94
N LEU A 153 0.61 -18.08 -2.14
CA LEU A 153 -0.76 -17.56 -2.15
C LEU A 153 -1.49 -17.99 -0.89
N THR A 154 -2.41 -17.15 -0.43
CA THR A 154 -3.27 -17.46 0.71
C THR A 154 -4.69 -17.04 0.36
N PRO A 155 -5.72 -17.88 0.63
CA PRO A 155 -7.09 -17.52 0.34
C PRO A 155 -7.50 -16.17 0.94
N ILE A 156 -8.35 -15.42 0.24
CA ILE A 156 -8.95 -14.22 0.81
C ILE A 156 -9.71 -14.58 2.09
N GLY A 157 -9.57 -13.76 3.13
CA GLY A 157 -10.13 -14.01 4.47
C GLY A 157 -9.20 -14.75 5.43
N ALA A 158 -8.08 -15.32 4.96
CA ALA A 158 -7.04 -15.86 5.82
C ALA A 158 -5.94 -14.81 6.06
N PHE A 159 -5.68 -14.52 7.33
CA PHE A 159 -4.84 -13.42 7.78
C PHE A 159 -3.68 -13.90 8.66
N ALA A 160 -2.56 -13.18 8.60
CA ALA A 160 -1.50 -13.33 9.60
C ALA A 160 -1.94 -12.73 10.94
N ALA A 161 -1.38 -13.21 12.05
CA ALA A 161 -1.75 -12.72 13.38
C ALA A 161 -0.88 -11.54 13.87
N ASP A 162 0.32 -11.38 13.32
CA ASP A 162 1.35 -10.50 13.88
C ASP A 162 1.86 -9.49 12.84
N PRO A 163 1.40 -8.23 12.86
CA PRO A 163 1.85 -7.19 11.95
C PRO A 163 3.35 -6.90 12.07
N ALA A 164 3.92 -6.94 13.28
CA ALA A 164 5.35 -6.70 13.48
C ALA A 164 6.17 -7.80 12.80
N GLY A 165 5.75 -9.06 12.95
CA GLY A 165 6.34 -10.19 12.24
C GLY A 165 6.22 -10.09 10.73
N ILE A 166 5.15 -9.49 10.19
CA ILE A 166 5.06 -9.19 8.76
C ILE A 166 6.03 -8.07 8.36
N ALA A 167 6.12 -6.99 9.13
CA ALA A 167 7.03 -5.88 8.87
C ALA A 167 8.51 -6.34 8.86
N GLU A 168 8.89 -7.23 9.78
CA GLU A 168 10.24 -7.83 9.83
C GLU A 168 10.62 -8.58 8.54
N ARG A 169 9.64 -9.09 7.77
CA ARG A 169 9.92 -9.76 6.49
C ARG A 169 10.45 -8.80 5.43
N PHE A 170 10.25 -7.49 5.59
CA PHE A 170 10.72 -6.46 4.67
C PHE A 170 12.12 -5.96 5.01
N LEU A 171 12.81 -6.48 6.04
CA LEU A 171 14.15 -6.03 6.41
C LEU A 171 15.11 -6.01 5.21
N GLY A 172 15.79 -4.88 5.03
CA GLY A 172 16.66 -4.62 3.89
C GLY A 172 15.96 -4.18 2.60
N ALA A 173 14.62 -4.15 2.54
CA ALA A 173 13.91 -3.56 1.41
C ALA A 173 14.24 -2.06 1.31
N PRO A 174 14.70 -1.57 0.14
CA PRO A 174 15.04 -0.16 -0.05
C PRO A 174 13.89 0.81 0.31
N TYR A 175 14.26 1.98 0.80
CA TYR A 175 13.29 3.06 0.99
C TYR A 175 12.89 3.65 -0.36
N LEU A 176 11.58 3.66 -0.65
CA LEU A 176 11.01 4.29 -1.83
C LEU A 176 9.84 5.18 -1.41
N TRP A 177 9.98 6.49 -1.60
CA TRP A 177 8.90 7.45 -1.35
C TRP A 177 7.66 7.11 -2.17
N GLY A 178 6.49 7.08 -1.53
CA GLY A 178 5.24 6.69 -2.18
C GLY A 178 5.12 5.17 -2.41
N GLY A 179 6.11 4.35 -2.01
CA GLY A 179 6.14 2.92 -2.30
C GLY A 179 5.40 2.04 -1.29
N ARG A 180 4.85 0.92 -1.77
CA ARG A 180 4.17 -0.16 -1.02
C ARG A 180 4.60 -1.56 -1.42
N GLU A 181 5.32 -1.68 -2.53
CA GLU A 181 5.72 -2.98 -3.04
C GLU A 181 6.92 -3.56 -2.28
N SER A 182 7.10 -4.87 -2.41
CA SER A 182 8.09 -5.61 -1.62
C SER A 182 9.55 -5.30 -1.96
N ILE A 183 9.80 -4.65 -3.10
CA ILE A 183 11.14 -4.26 -3.55
C ILE A 183 11.49 -2.81 -3.20
N GLY A 184 10.52 -2.04 -2.69
CA GLY A 184 10.71 -0.64 -2.32
C GLY A 184 9.45 -0.06 -1.69
N LEU A 185 9.59 0.48 -0.48
CA LEU A 185 8.47 1.08 0.24
C LEU A 185 8.92 2.18 1.20
N ASP A 186 7.98 3.03 1.62
CA ASP A 186 8.21 4.04 2.63
C ASP A 186 7.67 3.65 4.02
N CYS A 187 7.82 4.55 4.99
CA CYS A 187 7.51 4.31 6.39
C CYS A 187 6.05 3.88 6.60
N SER A 188 5.09 4.61 6.04
CA SER A 188 3.66 4.32 6.18
C SER A 188 3.22 3.18 5.26
N GLY A 189 3.87 2.98 4.12
CA GLY A 189 3.70 1.81 3.26
C GLY A 189 4.07 0.49 3.96
N LEU A 190 5.11 0.48 4.79
CA LEU A 190 5.46 -0.69 5.63
C LEU A 190 4.33 -1.05 6.59
N VAL A 191 3.86 -0.07 7.34
CA VAL A 191 2.77 -0.23 8.32
C VAL A 191 1.50 -0.70 7.62
N GLN A 192 1.17 -0.10 6.48
CA GLN A 192 0.00 -0.45 5.68
C GLN A 192 0.08 -1.89 5.16
N ALA A 193 1.23 -2.30 4.60
CA ALA A 193 1.44 -3.65 4.10
C ALA A 193 1.32 -4.71 5.23
N ALA A 194 1.90 -4.42 6.40
CA ALA A 194 1.82 -5.29 7.57
C ALA A 194 0.39 -5.45 8.09
N LEU A 195 -0.35 -4.34 8.24
CA LEU A 195 -1.73 -4.36 8.71
C LEU A 195 -2.67 -5.04 7.71
N PHE A 196 -2.51 -4.81 6.40
CA PHE A 196 -3.31 -5.50 5.40
C PHE A 196 -3.10 -7.01 5.37
N ALA A 197 -1.86 -7.49 5.57
CA ALA A 197 -1.59 -8.93 5.67
C ALA A 197 -2.29 -9.58 6.88
N CYS A 198 -2.57 -8.77 7.91
CA CYS A 198 -3.31 -9.14 9.12
C CYS A 198 -4.81 -8.82 9.06
N GLY A 199 -5.35 -8.43 7.90
CA GLY A 199 -6.77 -8.16 7.72
C GLY A 199 -7.26 -6.85 8.36
N ARG A 200 -6.35 -5.91 8.60
CA ARG A 200 -6.62 -4.64 9.25
C ARG A 200 -6.49 -3.51 8.24
N ALA A 201 -7.54 -2.70 8.13
CA ALA A 201 -7.52 -1.53 7.25
C ALA A 201 -6.53 -0.49 7.79
N CYS A 202 -5.82 0.18 6.87
CA CYS A 202 -4.82 1.17 7.20
C CYS A 202 -4.80 2.26 6.10
N PRO A 203 -5.00 3.54 6.45
CA PRO A 203 -4.77 4.67 5.55
C PRO A 203 -3.33 4.68 5.05
N ARG A 204 -3.11 5.38 3.95
CA ARG A 204 -1.82 5.41 3.28
C ARG A 204 -0.79 6.27 4.00
N ASP A 205 -1.21 7.42 4.52
CA ASP A 205 -0.27 8.44 5.00
C ASP A 205 -0.12 8.45 6.51
N THR A 206 1.10 8.76 6.95
CA THR A 206 1.49 8.79 8.37
C THR A 206 0.55 9.65 9.23
N ASP A 207 0.13 10.81 8.75
CA ASP A 207 -0.75 11.71 9.49
C ASP A 207 -2.15 11.13 9.67
N GLN A 208 -2.66 10.41 8.67
CA GLN A 208 -3.93 9.69 8.75
C GLN A 208 -3.81 8.45 9.64
N GLN A 209 -2.69 7.73 9.56
CA GLN A 209 -2.39 6.58 10.44
C GLN A 209 -2.29 7.00 11.92
N ALA A 210 -1.78 8.20 12.19
CA ALA A 210 -1.69 8.76 13.54
C ALA A 210 -3.06 9.04 14.19
N ALA A 211 -4.15 9.00 13.42
CA ALA A 211 -5.53 9.12 13.91
C ALA A 211 -6.22 7.76 14.10
N MET A 212 -5.57 6.65 13.76
CA MET A 212 -6.13 5.30 13.94
C MET A 212 -5.95 4.77 15.36
N GLY A 213 -6.76 3.76 15.68
CA GLY A 213 -6.60 2.95 16.87
C GLY A 213 -6.81 3.74 18.16
N SER A 214 -6.15 3.30 19.23
CA SER A 214 -6.19 3.94 20.54
C SER A 214 -4.88 4.64 20.85
N GLU A 215 -4.95 5.82 21.47
CA GLU A 215 -3.76 6.44 22.08
C GLU A 215 -3.21 5.58 23.22
N ILE A 216 -1.89 5.45 23.26
CA ILE A 216 -1.20 4.81 24.38
C ILE A 216 -0.07 5.72 24.87
N GLY A 217 0.31 5.57 26.13
CA GLY A 217 1.53 6.20 26.65
C GLY A 217 2.77 5.37 26.26
N ARG A 218 3.94 6.03 26.18
CA ARG A 218 5.22 5.37 25.88
C ARG A 218 5.50 4.14 26.75
N GLN A 219 5.12 4.18 28.03
CA GLN A 219 5.30 3.05 28.96
C GLN A 219 4.49 1.79 28.62
N ALA A 220 3.44 1.93 27.80
CA ALA A 220 2.59 0.83 27.35
C ALA A 220 2.91 0.38 25.92
N PHE A 221 3.94 0.96 25.29
CA PHE A 221 4.38 0.64 23.94
C PHE A 221 4.99 -0.76 23.89
N GLY A 222 4.70 -1.47 22.81
CA GLY A 222 5.29 -2.79 22.56
C GLY A 222 5.03 -3.29 21.14
N ARG A 223 5.09 -4.62 21.00
CA ARG A 223 4.99 -5.30 19.71
C ARG A 223 3.70 -4.96 18.95
N GLY A 224 3.84 -4.45 17.73
CA GLY A 224 2.73 -4.09 16.85
C GLY A 224 2.11 -2.72 17.10
N ASP A 225 2.52 -2.02 18.15
CA ASP A 225 2.14 -0.63 18.37
C ASP A 225 2.93 0.28 17.42
N LEU A 226 2.42 1.50 17.20
CA LEU A 226 2.98 2.47 16.28
C LEU A 226 3.49 3.69 17.05
N VAL A 227 4.65 4.21 16.64
CA VAL A 227 5.21 5.48 17.12
C VAL A 227 5.33 6.44 15.94
N PHE A 228 4.93 7.68 16.15
CA PHE A 228 4.82 8.71 15.11
C PHE A 228 5.74 9.88 15.39
N TRP A 229 6.26 10.49 14.33
CA TRP A 229 6.88 11.80 14.30
C TRP A 229 6.21 12.64 13.22
N LYS A 230 6.61 13.92 13.09
CA LYS A 230 6.20 14.74 11.95
C LYS A 230 6.70 14.12 10.64
N GLY A 231 5.80 13.47 9.90
CA GLY A 231 6.09 12.87 8.60
C GLY A 231 6.78 11.51 8.64
N HIS A 232 6.82 10.83 9.79
CA HIS A 232 7.41 9.49 9.90
C HIS A 232 6.65 8.59 10.86
N VAL A 233 6.66 7.28 10.61
CA VAL A 233 6.07 6.24 11.48
C VAL A 233 7.00 5.04 11.59
N ALA A 234 6.97 4.38 12.74
CA ALA A 234 7.61 3.09 12.95
C ALA A 234 6.69 2.14 13.73
N MET A 235 6.93 0.83 13.60
CA MET A 235 6.20 -0.21 14.31
C MET A 235 7.10 -0.83 15.39
N GLY A 236 6.58 -0.99 16.60
CA GLY A 236 7.27 -1.66 17.70
C GLY A 236 7.45 -3.15 17.44
N LEU A 237 8.64 -3.67 17.72
CA LEU A 237 8.90 -5.11 17.78
C LEU A 237 8.78 -5.65 19.21
N ASP A 238 9.04 -4.77 20.18
CA ASP A 238 8.94 -4.92 21.63
C ASP A 238 8.97 -3.51 22.26
N GLU A 239 9.21 -3.39 23.57
CA GLU A 239 9.26 -2.13 24.31
C GLU A 239 10.38 -1.17 23.87
N ASP A 240 11.50 -1.71 23.34
CA ASP A 240 12.74 -0.95 23.14
C ASP A 240 13.19 -0.90 21.67
N ARG A 241 12.58 -1.69 20.78
CA ARG A 241 12.99 -1.79 19.37
C ARG A 241 11.85 -1.50 18.42
N ILE A 242 12.18 -0.82 17.34
CA ILE A 242 11.26 -0.51 16.24
C ILE A 242 11.76 -1.07 14.91
N VAL A 243 10.82 -1.37 14.02
CA VAL A 243 11.07 -1.59 12.59
C VAL A 243 10.42 -0.48 11.78
N HIS A 244 11.14 0.05 10.81
CA HIS A 244 10.63 1.07 9.88
C HIS A 244 11.41 1.11 8.57
N ALA A 245 10.75 1.51 7.48
CA ALA A 245 11.43 1.97 6.28
C ALA A 245 11.76 3.46 6.47
N ASN A 246 13.04 3.83 6.44
CA ASN A 246 13.46 5.18 6.77
C ASN A 246 14.53 5.74 5.83
N GLY A 247 14.53 7.07 5.65
CA GLY A 247 15.49 7.79 4.81
C GLY A 247 16.89 7.95 5.43
N HIS A 248 17.11 7.55 6.68
CA HIS A 248 18.44 7.58 7.29
C HIS A 248 19.29 6.39 6.84
N HIS A 249 18.71 5.19 6.92
CA HIS A 249 19.31 3.93 6.47
C HIS A 249 19.02 3.63 4.99
N MET A 250 18.10 4.38 4.37
CA MET A 250 17.61 4.16 3.00
C MET A 250 17.05 2.76 2.75
N MET A 251 16.55 2.11 3.81
CA MET A 251 15.94 0.78 3.77
C MET A 251 15.06 0.52 4.99
N THR A 252 14.36 -0.61 4.98
CA THR A 252 13.67 -1.17 6.16
C THR A 252 14.71 -1.70 7.14
N PHE A 253 14.70 -1.17 8.36
CA PHE A 253 15.72 -1.42 9.37
C PHE A 253 15.11 -1.59 10.77
N VAL A 254 15.81 -2.34 11.63
CA VAL A 254 15.51 -2.43 13.07
C VAL A 254 16.55 -1.63 13.83
N GLU A 255 16.12 -0.72 14.69
CA GLU A 255 17.01 0.01 15.61
C GLU A 255 16.34 0.21 16.98
N PRO A 256 17.13 0.50 18.03
CA PRO A 256 16.58 0.88 19.33
C PRO A 256 15.75 2.15 19.24
N LEU A 257 14.58 2.17 19.89
CA LEU A 257 13.64 3.28 19.89
C LEU A 257 14.30 4.56 20.42
N ASP A 258 15.08 4.47 21.50
CA ASP A 258 15.67 5.65 22.15
C ASP A 258 16.79 6.27 21.32
N GLU A 259 17.54 5.44 20.60
CA GLU A 259 18.54 5.89 19.62
C GLU A 259 17.85 6.59 18.44
N ALA A 260 16.76 6.02 17.92
CA ALA A 260 15.97 6.63 16.86
C ALA A 260 15.38 7.98 17.30
N ILE A 261 14.79 8.07 18.49
CA ILE A 261 14.24 9.31 19.07
C ILE A 261 15.34 10.37 19.12
N THR A 262 16.47 10.04 19.73
CA THR A 262 17.60 10.97 19.89
C THR A 262 18.11 11.46 18.53
N ARG A 263 18.28 10.55 17.58
CA ARG A 263 18.77 10.85 16.23
C ARG A 263 17.79 11.71 15.43
N ILE A 264 16.50 11.38 15.45
CA ILE A 264 15.44 12.10 14.70
C ILE A 264 15.27 13.51 15.28
N ALA A 265 15.32 13.67 16.60
CA ALA A 265 15.29 14.97 17.26
C ALA A 265 16.49 15.83 16.83
N ALA A 266 17.71 15.27 16.80
CA ALA A 266 18.92 15.96 16.36
C ALA A 266 18.88 16.39 14.88
N GLN A 267 18.08 15.71 14.05
CA GLN A 267 17.84 16.07 12.64
C GLN A 267 16.76 17.16 12.46
N GLY A 268 16.16 17.65 13.55
CA GLY A 268 15.18 18.75 13.51
C GLY A 268 13.71 18.32 13.34
N TYR A 269 13.42 17.01 13.39
CA TYR A 269 12.04 16.49 13.30
C TYR A 269 11.34 16.39 14.66
N GLY A 270 12.08 16.59 15.75
CA GLY A 270 11.55 16.67 17.12
C GLY A 270 11.30 15.30 17.77
N GLU A 271 10.65 15.35 18.93
CA GLU A 271 10.21 14.19 19.69
C GLU A 271 9.03 13.45 19.01
N PRO A 272 8.75 12.19 19.40
CA PRO A 272 7.54 11.51 18.96
C PRO A 272 6.27 12.34 19.22
N THR A 273 5.41 12.42 18.21
CA THR A 273 4.14 13.15 18.27
C THR A 273 3.01 12.32 18.88
N GLY A 274 3.18 11.00 18.96
CA GLY A 274 2.22 10.11 19.60
C GLY A 274 2.55 8.64 19.44
N PHE A 275 1.91 7.81 20.27
CA PHE A 275 1.96 6.37 20.21
C PHE A 275 0.53 5.83 20.06
N ARG A 276 0.32 4.88 19.14
CA ARG A 276 -0.99 4.28 18.89
C ARG A 276 -0.93 2.77 18.95
N ARG A 277 -1.95 2.16 19.53
CA ARG A 277 -2.28 0.75 19.34
C ARG A 277 -3.33 0.66 18.23
N PRO A 278 -2.97 0.22 17.01
CA PRO A 278 -3.93 0.10 15.93
C PRO A 278 -5.05 -0.89 16.29
#